data_AF-A0A8H8MLK5-F1
#
_entry.id   AF-A0A8H8MLK5-F1
#
_cell.length_a   1.000
_cell.length_b   1.000
_cell.length_c   1.000
_cell.angle_alpha   90.00
_cell.angle_beta   90.00
_cell.angle_gamma   90.00
#
_symmetry.space_group_name_H-M   'P 1'
#
loop_
_entity.id
_entity.type
_entity.pdbx_description
1 polymer ?
#
loop_
_entity_poly.entity_id
_entity_poly.type
_entity_poly.pdbx_seq_one_letter_code
_entity_poly.pdbx_strand_id
1 'polypeptide(L)' 'MLPTTTYLIHFAVTHSEFRIPEILSVARTYGFTVGLPPENEIDTTRPFMCVKLEREEDAKLLAGRCILVNL' A
#
# COMPACT_ATOMS: atom_id res chain seq x y z
N MET A 1 9.00 -1.42 19.27
CA MET A 1 8.33 -1.27 17.96
C MET A 1 8.79 0.05 17.38
N LEU A 2 9.20 0.08 16.12
CA LEU A 2 9.47 1.34 15.43
C LEU A 2 8.15 2.13 15.30
N PRO A 3 8.17 3.47 15.37
CA PRO A 3 6.99 4.26 15.08
C PRO A 3 6.56 4.04 13.63
N THR A 4 5.30 3.66 13.40
CA THR A 4 4.75 3.52 12.05
C THR A 4 4.15 4.84 11.57
N THR A 5 4.45 5.22 10.33
CA THR A 5 3.84 6.37 9.65
C THR A 5 2.70 5.90 8.76
N THR A 6 1.59 6.66 8.76
CA THR A 6 0.46 6.41 7.87
C THR A 6 0.66 7.14 6.55
N TYR A 7 0.58 6.42 5.44
CA TYR A 7 0.63 6.94 4.08
C TYR A 7 -0.71 6.74 3.38
N LEU A 8 -1.15 7.74 2.61
CA LEU A 8 -2.30 7.61 1.71
C LEU A 8 -1.79 7.17 0.34
N ILE A 9 -2.16 5.97 -0.08
CA ILE A 9 -1.86 5.45 -1.42
C ILE A 9 -3.02 5.82 -2.34
N HIS A 10 -2.70 6.43 -3.48
CA HIS A 10 -3.64 6.65 -4.57
C HIS A 10 -3.41 5.61 -5.66
N PHE A 11 -4.46 4.88 -6.03
CA PHE A 11 -4.39 3.83 -7.04
C PHE A 11 -4.97 4.28 -8.38
N ALA A 12 -4.52 3.64 -9.45
CA ALA A 12 -5.22 3.63 -10.73
C ALA A 12 -6.67 3.15 -10.55
N VAL A 13 -7.58 3.73 -11.33
CA VAL A 13 -9.02 3.47 -11.21
C VAL A 13 -9.40 2.06 -11.67
N THR A 14 -8.57 1.43 -12.51
CA THR A 14 -8.76 0.06 -13.01
C THR A 14 -8.26 -0.99 -12.02
N HIS A 15 -8.74 -2.24 -12.18
CA HIS A 15 -8.16 -3.41 -11.51
C HIS A 15 -8.14 -3.35 -9.97
N SER A 16 -9.25 -2.95 -9.36
CA SER A 16 -9.36 -2.80 -7.89
C SER A 16 -9.06 -4.09 -7.14
N GLU A 17 -9.33 -5.24 -7.75
CA GLU A 17 -9.04 -6.57 -7.23
C GLU A 17 -7.53 -6.83 -7.00
N PHE A 18 -6.65 -6.08 -7.65
CA PHE A 18 -5.20 -6.25 -7.57
C PHE A 18 -4.49 -5.27 -6.63
N ARG A 19 -5.18 -4.24 -6.10
CA ARG A 19 -4.56 -3.18 -5.26
C ARG A 19 -3.84 -3.72 -4.03
N ILE A 20 -4.54 -4.52 -3.21
CA ILE A 20 -3.96 -5.14 -2.02
C ILE A 20 -2.95 -6.24 -2.40
N PRO A 21 -3.27 -7.18 -3.32
CA PRO A 21 -2.29 -8.18 -3.76
C PRO A 21 -0.97 -7.58 -4.25
N GLU A 22 -1.00 -6.46 -4.99
CA GLU A 22 0.20 -5.80 -5.49
C GLU A 22 1.06 -5.25 -4.34
N ILE A 23 0.46 -4.50 -3.41
CA ILE A 23 1.15 -3.97 -2.23
C ILE A 23 1.83 -5.09 -1.45
N LEU A 24 1.09 -6.16 -1.15
CA LEU A 24 1.62 -7.28 -0.36
C LEU A 24 2.72 -8.04 -1.13
N SER A 25 2.61 -8.12 -2.46
CA SER A 25 3.63 -8.73 -3.32
C SER A 25 4.93 -7.93 -3.30
N VAL A 26 4.86 -6.60 -3.45
CA VAL A 26 6.04 -5.71 -3.36
C VAL A 26 6.66 -5.78 -1.97
N ALA A 27 5.86 -5.68 -0.92
CA ALA A 27 6.33 -5.76 0.46
C ALA A 27 7.10 -7.05 0.74
N ARG A 28 6.55 -8.20 0.31
CA ARG A 28 7.20 -9.51 0.39
C ARG A 28 8.50 -9.57 -0.41
N THR A 29 8.51 -9.00 -1.62
CA THR A 29 9.66 -9.02 -2.52
C THR A 29 10.85 -8.25 -1.95
N TYR A 30 10.59 -7.15 -1.25
CA TYR A 30 11.62 -6.25 -0.70
C TYR A 30 11.83 -6.40 0.81
N GLY A 31 11.14 -7.34 1.46
CA GLY A 31 11.38 -7.72 2.84
C GLY A 31 10.86 -6.73 3.89
N PHE A 32 9.77 -6.01 3.59
CA PHE A 32 9.12 -5.10 4.55
C PHE A 32 7.66 -5.48 4.81
N THR A 33 7.08 -4.92 5.87
CA THR A 33 5.69 -5.16 6.26
C THR A 33 4.82 -3.95 5.98
N VAL A 34 3.58 -4.19 5.55
CA VAL A 34 2.56 -3.15 5.38
C VAL A 34 1.41 -3.41 6.33
N GLY A 35 1.12 -2.44 7.20
CA GLY A 35 -0.10 -2.44 7.99
C GLY A 35 -1.28 -2.00 7.13
N LEU A 36 -2.15 -2.94 6.78
CA LEU A 36 -3.42 -2.67 6.12
C LEU A 36 -4.45 -2.16 7.14
N PRO A 37 -5.48 -1.40 6.69
CA PRO A 37 -6.60 -1.05 7.56
C PRO A 37 -7.40 -2.30 7.96
N PRO A 38 -8.21 -2.23 9.03
CA PRO A 38 -9.13 -3.30 9.40
C PRO A 38 -10.00 -3.74 8.23
N GLU A 39 -10.36 -5.02 8.16
CA GLU A 39 -11.11 -5.60 7.02
C GLU A 39 -12.44 -4.88 6.77
N ASN A 40 -13.13 -4.44 7.81
CA ASN A 40 -14.38 -3.67 7.74
C ASN A 40 -14.22 -2.22 7.23
N GLU A 41 -12.98 -1.73 7.12
CA GLU A 41 -12.64 -0.40 6.60
C GLU A 41 -12.03 -0.46 5.19
N ILE A 42 -11.80 -1.66 4.65
CA ILE A 42 -11.28 -1.84 3.29
C ILE A 42 -12.43 -1.64 2.29
N ASP A 43 -12.36 -0.53 1.55
CA ASP A 43 -13.20 -0.28 0.38
C ASP A 43 -12.32 -0.18 -0.86
N THR A 44 -12.16 -1.29 -1.57
CA THR A 44 -11.37 -1.35 -2.80
C THR A 44 -12.07 -0.69 -3.99
N THR A 45 -13.31 -0.21 -3.87
CA THR A 45 -13.93 0.59 -4.95
C THR A 45 -13.37 2.01 -4.99
N ARG A 46 -12.87 2.51 -3.85
CA ARG A 46 -12.21 3.81 -3.74
C ARG A 46 -10.75 3.72 -4.20
N PRO A 47 -10.26 4.64 -5.03
CA PRO A 47 -8.88 4.64 -5.50
C PRO A 47 -7.90 5.15 -4.43
N PHE A 48 -8.23 5.07 -3.14
CA PHE A 48 -7.38 5.53 -2.05
C PHE A 48 -7.39 4.53 -0.89
N MET A 49 -6.23 4.30 -0.27
CA MET A 49 -6.11 3.48 0.94
C MET A 49 -5.02 4.03 1.86
N CYS A 50 -5.32 4.10 3.15
CA CYS A 50 -4.31 4.39 4.16
C CYS A 50 -3.57 3.11 4.52
N VAL A 51 -2.23 3.13 4.47
CA VAL A 51 -1.39 2.03 4.93
C VAL A 51 -0.37 2.52 5.95
N LYS A 52 0.11 1.61 6.81
CA LYS A 52 1.16 1.88 7.78
C LYS A 52 2.47 1.25 7.35
N LEU A 53 3.55 2.04 7.38
CA LEU A 53 4.90 1.61 7.07
C LEU A 53 5.86 2.09 8.17
N GLU A 54 6.89 1.30 8.47
CA GLU A 54 7.87 1.64 9.50
C GLU A 54 8.92 2.64 9.01
N ARG A 55 9.20 2.65 7.69
CA ARG A 55 10.28 3.43 7.10
C ARG A 55 9.80 4.20 5.88
N GLU A 56 10.27 5.44 5.73
CA GLU A 56 9.97 6.26 4.56
C GLU A 56 10.56 5.66 3.27
N GLU A 57 11.69 4.96 3.37
CA GLU A 57 12.28 4.28 2.21
C GLU A 57 11.35 3.20 1.63
N ASP A 58 10.63 2.48 2.49
CA ASP A 58 9.68 1.44 2.07
C ASP A 58 8.47 2.07 1.34
N ALA A 59 8.04 3.26 1.77
CA ALA A 59 6.97 4.01 1.11
C ALA A 59 7.38 4.46 -0.29
N LYS A 60 8.59 5.00 -0.43
CA LYS A 60 9.16 5.38 -1.74
C LYS A 60 9.33 4.16 -2.65
N LEU A 61 9.77 3.05 -2.08
CA LEU A 61 9.95 1.81 -2.83
C LEU A 61 8.61 1.25 -3.32
N LEU A 62 7.59 1.22 -2.45
CA LEU A 62 6.24 0.79 -2.80
C LEU A 62 5.69 1.65 -3.95
N ALA A 63 5.76 2.97 -3.82
CA ALA A 63 5.25 3.88 -4.84
C ALA A 63 6.01 3.79 -6.18
N GLY A 64 7.31 3.47 -6.17
CA GLY A 64 8.11 3.32 -7.38
C GLY A 64 8.01 1.94 -8.06
N ARG A 65 7.39 0.94 -7.41
CA ARG A 65 7.32 -0.44 -7.91
C ARG A 65 5.90 -0.93 -8.18
N CYS A 66 4.91 -0.38 -7.50
CA CYS A 66 3.51 -0.62 -7.83
C CYS A 66 3.14 0.09 -9.13
N ILE A 67 2.55 -0.63 -10.06
CA ILE A 67 2.09 -0.13 -11.36
C ILE A 67 0.69 0.47 -11.22
N LEU A 68 -0.11 -0.03 -10.26
CA LEU A 68 -1.42 0.53 -9.98
C LEU A 68 -1.36 1.71 -9.01
N VAL A 69 -0.19 2.22 -8.62
CA VAL A 69 -0.08 3.39 -7.75
C VAL A 69 0.19 4.63 -8.60
N ASN A 70 -0.75 5.58 -8.56
CA ASN A 70 -0.61 6.89 -9.18
C ASN A 70 -0.05 7.85 -8.11
N LEU A 71 1.24 8.16 -8.20
CA LEU A 71 1.89 9.19 -7.39
C LEU A 71 1.29 10.58 -7.64
#